data_AF-X1IND1-F1
#
_entry.id   AF-X1IND1-F1
#
_cell.length_a   1.000
_cell.length_b   1.000
_cell.length_c   1.000
_cell.angle_alpha   90.00
_cell.angle_beta   90.00
_cell.angle_gamma   90.00
#
_symmetry.space_group_name_H-M   'P 1'
#
loop_
_entity.id
_entity.type
_entity.pdbx_description
1 polymer ?
#
loop_
_entity_poly.entity_id
_entity_poly.type
_entity_poly.pdbx_seq_one_letter_code
_entity_poly.pdbx_strand_id
1 'polypeptide(L)'
;MMTHRDRVLTALDKRPPDCVPWDYWATSEITEELCRHFGVANQEALLRELEVDLRYWTGPSYVGQDMRAYPDGSVEDLWGVRRQLKSMTRDGRTWTYKHVVDSPLAYAETVADV
;
A
#
# COMPACT_ATOMS: atom_id res chain seq x y z
N MET A 1 4.98 -27.74 -10.78
CA MET A 1 4.78 -26.58 -9.89
C MET A 1 4.04 -25.53 -10.70
N MET A 2 3.00 -24.89 -10.14
CA MET A 2 2.25 -23.87 -10.89
C MET A 2 3.11 -22.62 -11.06
N THR A 3 2.89 -21.85 -12.13
CA THR A 3 3.45 -20.51 -12.21
C THR A 3 2.69 -19.57 -11.28
N HIS A 4 3.27 -18.43 -10.91
CA HIS A 4 2.59 -17.36 -10.16
C HIS A 4 1.23 -17.00 -10.77
N ARG A 5 1.20 -16.85 -12.10
CA ARG A 5 -0.04 -16.54 -12.84
C ARG A 5 -1.07 -17.66 -12.71
N ASP A 6 -0.65 -18.92 -12.89
CA ASP A 6 -1.57 -20.06 -12.81
C ASP A 6 -2.12 -20.23 -11.40
N ARG A 7 -1.29 -19.99 -10.37
CA ARG A 7 -1.68 -20.00 -8.97
C ARG A 7 -2.78 -18.98 -8.68
N VAL A 8 -2.58 -17.74 -9.09
CA VAL A 8 -3.56 -16.65 -8.92
C VAL A 8 -4.85 -16.96 -9.68
N LEU A 9 -4.77 -17.38 -10.94
CA LEU A 9 -5.97 -17.69 -11.74
C LEU A 9 -6.75 -18.88 -11.18
N THR A 10 -6.07 -19.90 -10.65
CA THR A 10 -6.70 -21.04 -9.99
C THR A 10 -7.45 -20.60 -8.73
N ALA A 11 -6.84 -19.74 -7.91
CA ALA A 11 -7.49 -19.18 -6.73
C ALA A 11 -8.71 -18.32 -7.08
N LEU A 12 -8.62 -17.48 -8.11
CA LEU A 12 -9.74 -16.66 -8.61
C LEU A 12 -10.91 -17.52 -9.12
N ASP A 13 -10.61 -18.69 -9.68
CA ASP A 13 -11.59 -19.68 -10.12
C ASP A 13 -12.12 -20.56 -8.96
N LYS A 14 -11.83 -20.17 -7.71
CA LYS A 14 -12.25 -20.86 -6.47
C LYS A 14 -11.81 -22.32 -6.41
N ARG A 15 -10.71 -22.67 -7.10
CA ARG A 15 -10.07 -23.99 -7.03
C ARG A 15 -8.84 -23.93 -6.13
N PRO A 16 -8.47 -25.03 -5.44
CA PRO A 16 -7.26 -25.05 -4.61
C PRO A 16 -5.98 -24.94 -5.46
N PRO A 17 -5.17 -23.89 -5.30
CA PRO A 17 -3.83 -23.81 -5.91
C PRO A 17 -2.78 -24.65 -5.15
N ASP A 18 -1.54 -24.68 -5.64
CA ASP A 18 -0.41 -25.35 -4.97
C ASP A 18 0.02 -24.67 -3.65
N CYS A 19 -0.18 -23.35 -3.52
CA CYS A 19 -0.14 -22.61 -2.26
C CYS A 19 -1.01 -21.33 -2.35
N VAL A 20 -1.27 -20.68 -1.22
CA VAL A 20 -2.04 -19.43 -1.18
C VAL A 20 -1.25 -18.33 -1.93
N PRO A 21 -1.83 -17.70 -2.97
CA PRO A 21 -1.16 -16.59 -3.63
C PRO A 21 -1.00 -15.41 -2.68
N TRP A 22 0.11 -14.70 -2.78
CA TRP A 22 0.40 -13.57 -1.88
C TRP A 22 1.00 -12.37 -2.60
N ASP A 23 0.77 -11.18 -2.02
CA ASP A 23 1.38 -9.93 -2.42
C ASP A 23 2.39 -9.43 -1.38
N TYR A 24 3.21 -8.47 -1.79
CA TYR A 24 4.22 -7.86 -0.94
C TYR A 24 3.89 -6.39 -0.69
N TRP A 25 3.79 -6.03 0.58
CA TRP A 25 3.59 -4.67 1.05
C TRP A 25 4.58 -4.37 2.17
N ALA A 26 5.39 -3.33 1.98
CA ALA A 26 6.33 -2.85 2.96
C ALA A 26 6.61 -1.37 2.73
N THR A 27 7.19 -0.69 3.71
CA THR A 27 7.75 0.64 3.50
C THR A 27 9.02 0.55 2.63
N SER A 28 9.44 1.69 2.07
CA SER A 28 10.68 1.78 1.29
C SER A 28 11.89 1.32 2.11
N GLU A 29 11.96 1.70 3.38
CA GLU A 29 13.08 1.38 4.26
C GLU A 29 13.22 -0.14 4.49
N ILE A 30 12.10 -0.84 4.71
CA ILE A 30 12.09 -2.29 4.85
C ILE A 30 12.45 -2.97 3.53
N THR A 31 11.96 -2.45 2.41
CA THR A 31 12.29 -2.97 1.09
C THR A 31 13.79 -2.84 0.80
N GLU A 32 14.41 -1.72 1.15
CA GLU A 32 15.87 -1.50 1.03
C GLU A 32 16.67 -2.44 1.93
N GLU A 33 16.22 -2.66 3.17
CA GLU A 33 16.83 -3.62 4.10
C GLU A 33 16.78 -5.05 3.56
N LEU A 34 15.63 -5.47 3.04
CA LEU A 34 15.46 -6.79 2.43
C LEU A 34 16.28 -6.93 1.15
N CYS A 35 16.32 -5.91 0.29
CA CYS A 35 17.18 -5.95 -0.91
C CYS A 35 18.64 -6.17 -0.54
N ARG A 36 19.14 -5.49 0.51
CA ARG A 36 20.51 -5.70 1.02
C ARG A 36 20.70 -7.09 1.61
N HIS A 37 19.73 -7.59 2.36
CA HIS A 37 19.78 -8.91 2.99
C HIS A 37 19.90 -10.03 1.94
N PHE A 38 19.09 -9.97 0.88
CA PHE A 38 19.09 -10.94 -0.21
C PHE A 38 20.14 -10.66 -1.30
N GLY A 39 20.87 -9.53 -1.22
CA GLY A 39 21.88 -9.16 -2.20
C GLY A 39 21.31 -8.82 -3.59
N VAL A 40 20.07 -8.33 -3.65
CA VAL A 40 19.36 -8.02 -4.90
C VAL A 40 19.33 -6.51 -5.18
N ALA A 41 19.32 -6.14 -6.46
CA ALA A 41 19.53 -4.77 -6.88
C ALA A 41 18.33 -3.83 -6.68
N ASN A 42 17.11 -4.37 -6.65
CA ASN A 42 15.88 -3.57 -6.59
C ASN A 42 14.70 -4.42 -6.11
N GLN A 43 13.57 -3.74 -5.88
CA GLN A 43 12.33 -4.39 -5.43
C GLN A 43 11.86 -5.47 -6.40
N GLU A 44 11.95 -5.29 -7.73
CA GLU A 44 11.50 -6.34 -8.67
C GLU A 44 12.34 -7.62 -8.54
N ALA A 45 13.66 -7.50 -8.34
CA ALA A 45 14.52 -8.63 -8.05
C ALA A 45 14.20 -9.27 -6.69
N LEU A 46 13.88 -8.46 -5.67
CA LEU A 46 13.40 -8.97 -4.37
C LEU A 46 12.08 -9.75 -4.51
N LEU A 47 11.12 -9.25 -5.27
CA LEU A 47 9.83 -9.93 -5.46
C LEU A 47 9.98 -11.25 -6.24
N ARG A 48 11.04 -11.39 -7.04
CA ARG A 48 11.39 -12.67 -7.70
C ARG A 48 12.05 -13.62 -6.71
N GLU A 49 12.99 -13.12 -5.91
CA GLU A 49 13.67 -13.89 -4.87
C GLU A 49 12.68 -14.46 -3.84
N LEU A 50 11.68 -13.65 -3.47
CA LEU A 50 10.63 -14.06 -2.54
C LEU A 50 9.51 -14.88 -3.20
N GLU A 51 9.54 -15.13 -4.51
CA GLU A 51 8.46 -15.84 -5.22
C GLU A 51 7.06 -15.21 -5.03
N VAL A 52 7.00 -13.86 -4.97
CA VAL A 52 5.74 -13.11 -4.81
C VAL A 52 4.91 -13.24 -6.09
N ASP A 53 3.62 -13.53 -5.94
CA ASP A 53 2.74 -13.81 -7.09
C ASP A 53 2.27 -12.56 -7.83
N LEU A 54 2.06 -11.48 -7.08
CA LEU A 54 1.44 -10.26 -7.57
C LEU A 54 2.48 -9.15 -7.75
N ARG A 55 2.24 -8.29 -8.74
CA ARG A 55 3.01 -7.06 -8.96
C ARG A 55 2.08 -5.88 -8.83
N TYR A 56 2.47 -4.91 -8.01
CA TYR A 56 1.70 -3.70 -7.84
C TYR A 56 1.96 -2.77 -9.04
N TRP A 57 0.90 -2.42 -9.75
CA TRP A 57 0.94 -1.40 -10.78
C TRP A 57 0.24 -0.16 -10.24
N THR A 58 0.96 0.96 -10.17
CA THR A 58 0.45 2.23 -9.61
C THR A 58 -0.60 2.91 -10.49
N GLY A 59 -0.97 2.30 -11.61
CA GLY A 59 -1.88 2.89 -12.58
C GLY A 59 -1.24 4.04 -13.37
N PRO A 60 -1.98 4.60 -14.34
CA PRO A 60 -1.61 5.88 -14.93
C PRO A 60 -1.66 6.97 -13.85
N SER A 61 -0.67 7.87 -13.86
CA SER A 61 -0.77 9.06 -13.04
C SER A 61 -1.98 9.88 -13.49
N TYR A 62 -2.86 10.25 -12.56
CA TYR A 62 -3.97 11.15 -12.83
C TYR A 62 -3.45 12.59 -12.86
N VAL A 63 -2.72 12.90 -13.93
CA VAL A 63 -2.07 14.20 -14.13
C VAL A 63 -3.13 15.26 -14.45
N GLY A 64 -3.11 16.37 -13.70
CA GLY A 64 -3.95 17.55 -13.95
C GLY A 64 -5.10 17.78 -12.97
N GLN A 65 -5.29 16.91 -11.98
CA GLN A 65 -6.20 17.20 -10.87
C GLN A 65 -5.42 17.86 -9.73
N ASP A 66 -5.75 19.12 -9.45
CA ASP A 66 -5.29 19.76 -8.23
C ASP A 66 -6.09 19.21 -7.05
N MET A 67 -5.39 18.54 -6.15
CA MET A 67 -5.97 18.12 -4.88
C MET A 67 -6.14 19.34 -3.97
N ARG A 68 -7.30 19.49 -3.35
CA ARG A 68 -7.56 20.61 -2.43
C ARG A 68 -6.61 20.53 -1.24
N ALA A 69 -5.81 21.58 -1.06
CA ALA A 69 -4.94 21.74 0.10
C ALA A 69 -5.59 22.68 1.13
N TYR A 70 -5.24 22.48 2.40
CA TYR A 70 -5.73 23.27 3.53
C TYR A 70 -4.59 24.03 4.23
N PRO A 71 -4.89 25.10 5.01
CA PRO A 71 -3.87 25.88 5.71
C PRO A 71 -3.00 25.09 6.70
N ASP A 72 -3.47 23.93 7.18
CA ASP A 72 -2.71 23.04 8.08
C ASP A 72 -1.79 22.05 7.33
N GLY A 73 -1.69 22.17 6.01
CA GLY A 73 -0.87 21.32 5.15
C GLY A 73 -1.48 19.95 4.84
N SER A 74 -2.72 19.69 5.26
CA SER A 74 -3.46 18.51 4.80
C SER A 74 -4.01 18.71 3.39
N VAL A 75 -4.26 17.60 2.70
CA VAL A 75 -4.67 17.55 1.29
C VAL A 75 -5.76 16.49 1.12
N GLU A 76 -6.80 16.76 0.33
CA GLU A 76 -7.79 15.76 -0.06
C GLU A 76 -7.17 14.71 -1.00
N ASP A 77 -7.53 13.44 -0.86
CA ASP A 77 -7.24 12.47 -1.92
C ASP A 77 -8.27 12.56 -3.06
N LEU A 78 -8.15 11.66 -4.03
CA LEU A 78 -9.06 11.57 -5.17
C LEU A 78 -10.53 11.26 -4.79
N TRP A 79 -10.78 10.88 -3.54
CA TRP A 79 -12.11 10.60 -2.99
C TRP A 79 -12.63 11.72 -2.08
N GLY A 80 -11.90 12.85 -1.97
CA GLY A 80 -12.26 13.96 -1.08
C GLY A 80 -11.89 13.73 0.39
N VAL A 81 -11.12 12.69 0.72
CA VAL A 81 -10.77 12.37 2.09
C VAL A 81 -9.49 13.11 2.49
N ARG A 82 -9.63 14.02 3.46
CA ARG A 82 -8.55 14.90 3.95
C ARG A 82 -7.48 14.12 4.71
N ARG A 83 -6.23 14.17 4.21
CA ARG A 83 -5.08 13.46 4.78
C ARG A 83 -3.88 14.35 5.00
N GLN A 84 -3.06 13.98 5.98
CA GLN A 84 -1.79 14.62 6.27
C GLN A 84 -0.69 13.57 6.41
N LEU A 85 0.52 13.88 5.92
CA LEU A 85 1.68 13.04 6.20
C LEU A 85 2.03 13.15 7.68
N LYS A 86 2.16 12.00 8.34
CA LYS A 86 2.66 11.87 9.71
C LYS A 86 3.87 10.96 9.69
N SER A 87 4.98 11.46 10.23
CA SER A 87 6.22 10.70 10.39
C SER A 87 6.37 10.29 11.85
N MET A 88 6.80 9.06 12.10
CA MET A 88 7.22 8.62 13.42
C MET A 88 8.61 8.00 13.38
N THR A 89 9.38 8.21 14.44
CA THR A 89 10.71 7.62 14.61
C THR A 89 10.74 6.74 15.85
N ARG A 90 11.20 5.51 15.71
CA ARG A 90 11.41 4.58 16.83
C ARG A 90 12.60 3.67 16.52
N ASP A 91 13.46 3.44 17.51
CA ASP A 91 14.64 2.57 17.40
C ASP A 91 15.54 2.91 16.20
N GLY A 92 15.71 4.21 15.92
CA GLY A 92 16.53 4.72 14.81
C GLY A 92 15.91 4.58 13.43
N ARG A 93 14.66 4.12 13.32
CA ARG A 93 13.93 3.97 12.06
C ARG A 93 12.82 5.02 11.99
N THR A 94 12.62 5.62 10.82
CA THR A 94 11.56 6.60 10.56
C THR A 94 10.65 6.08 9.47
N TRP A 95 9.33 6.21 9.64
CA TRP A 95 8.34 5.90 8.62
C TRP A 95 7.32 7.02 8.53
N THR A 96 6.81 7.24 7.31
CA THR A 96 5.83 8.29 7.03
C THR A 96 4.59 7.70 6.37
N TYR A 97 3.42 8.00 6.93
CA TYR A 97 2.13 7.55 6.40
C TYR A 97 1.19 8.72 6.17
N LYS A 98 0.26 8.57 5.23
CA LYS A 98 -0.87 9.50 5.07
C LYS A 98 -1.96 9.12 6.06
N HIS A 99 -2.18 9.94 7.08
CA HIS A 99 -3.24 9.75 8.07
C HIS A 99 -4.47 10.57 7.68
N VAL A 100 -5.66 10.01 7.90
CA VAL A 100 -6.92 10.77 7.86
C VAL A 100 -6.90 11.78 9.00
N VAL A 101 -7.18 13.05 8.71
CA VAL A 101 -7.19 14.14 9.70
C VAL A 101 -8.57 14.72 9.95
N ASP A 102 -9.55 14.32 9.14
CA ASP A 102 -10.94 14.70 9.28
C ASP A 102 -11.79 13.45 9.12
N SER A 103 -12.51 13.09 10.18
CA SER A 103 -13.39 11.92 10.17
C SER A 103 -14.81 12.42 9.93
N PRO A 104 -15.43 12.14 8.77
CA PRO A 104 -16.69 12.76 8.38
C PRO A 104 -17.86 12.40 9.31
N LEU A 105 -17.73 11.33 10.09
CA LEU A 105 -18.71 10.90 11.08
C LEU A 105 -18.21 11.09 12.53
N ALA A 106 -17.21 11.94 12.78
CA ALA A 106 -16.70 12.19 14.14
C ALA A 106 -17.77 12.74 15.09
N TYR A 107 -18.84 13.34 14.54
CA TYR A 107 -19.97 13.87 15.30
C TYR A 107 -21.04 12.82 15.62
N ALA A 108 -21.04 11.67 14.93
CA ALA A 108 -22.10 10.69 15.04
C ALA A 108 -21.92 9.86 16.31
N GLU A 109 -22.92 9.87 17.19
CA GLU A 109 -22.94 9.10 18.43
C GLU A 109 -23.94 7.94 18.37
N THR A 110 -24.89 8.03 17.43
CA THR A 110 -25.99 7.08 17.24
C THR A 110 -26.20 6.80 15.76
N VAL A 111 -26.95 5.73 15.45
CA VAL A 111 -27.34 5.41 14.07
C VAL A 111 -28.18 6.52 13.44
N ALA A 112 -28.90 7.32 14.23
CA ALA A 112 -29.72 8.41 13.73
C ALA A 112 -28.90 9.62 13.24
N ASP A 113 -27.61 9.67 13.57
CA ASP A 113 -26.71 10.77 13.20
C ASP A 113 -26.07 10.59 11.81
N VAL A 114 -26.40 9.53 11.06
CA VAL A 114 -25.76 9.16 9.77
C VAL A 114 -26.78 9.07 8.64
#